data_AF-A0A382WBM9-F1
#
_entry.id   AF-A0A382WBM9-F1
#
_cell.length_a   1.000
_cell.length_b   1.000
_cell.length_c   1.000
_cell.angle_alpha   90.00
_cell.angle_beta   90.00
_cell.angle_gamma   90.00
#
_symmetry.space_group_name_H-M   'P 1'
#
loop_
_entity.id
_entity.type
_entity.pdbx_description
1 polymer ?
#
loop_
_entity_poly.entity_id
_entity_poly.type
_entity_poly.pdbx_seq_one_letter_code
_entity_poly.pdbx_strand_id
1 'polypeptide(L)'
;SEGEVGKVGVPISTIEDMRILLNNIPLDKVSISMTINSTAIVLLSFLIVLAEEKRVPLDKLKGTIQNDILKEYIARGTYIFPPKPSIKLVTDIFEYCSKYMKNWNTISISGYHIREAGSTAVEELAFTFSNAISYTEAAIDKGLDKNIFTSQMSFFFNSHNNFFEEIAKFRAARIIWANIMKNRFKITNKKGMMCRFHTQTAGSTLQAHQIDNNIIRTTMQATSAILGGTQSLHTNSKDEALSLPTEEAAQTALRTQQVLAFETGIPDVVDPLAGSYYI
;
A
#
# COMPACT_ATOMS: atom_id res chain seq x y z
N SER A 1 -25.40 8.86 3.36
CA SER A 1 -24.63 8.28 4.48
C SER A 1 -25.48 7.38 5.37
N GLU A 2 -26.82 7.42 5.29
CA GLU A 2 -27.70 6.52 6.04
C GLU A 2 -27.27 5.04 5.92
N GLY A 3 -27.11 4.36 7.05
CA GLY A 3 -26.72 2.95 7.13
C GLY A 3 -25.22 2.61 6.99
N GLU A 4 -24.36 3.58 6.66
CA GLU A 4 -22.95 3.32 6.29
C GLU A 4 -21.91 4.01 7.20
N VAL A 5 -22.34 4.92 8.07
CA VAL A 5 -21.42 5.65 8.99
C VAL A 5 -20.78 4.68 9.98
N GLY A 6 -19.45 4.60 9.99
CA GLY A 6 -18.69 3.80 10.96
C GLY A 6 -18.65 2.29 10.69
N LYS A 7 -19.29 1.81 9.62
CA LYS A 7 -19.47 0.37 9.36
C LYS A 7 -18.22 -0.32 8.81
N VAL A 8 -17.49 0.34 7.93
CA VAL A 8 -16.31 -0.21 7.22
C VAL A 8 -15.04 0.62 7.45
N GLY A 9 -15.01 1.39 8.54
CA GLY A 9 -13.89 2.25 8.91
C GLY A 9 -14.31 3.40 9.82
N VAL A 10 -13.32 4.16 10.29
CA VAL A 10 -13.53 5.31 11.17
C VAL A 10 -14.16 6.46 10.37
N PRO A 11 -15.28 7.06 10.83
CA PRO A 11 -15.87 8.21 10.17
C PRO A 11 -15.07 9.47 10.48
N ILE A 12 -14.50 10.11 9.45
CA ILE A 12 -13.80 11.41 9.57
C ILE A 12 -14.54 12.42 8.71
N SER A 13 -15.26 13.34 9.34
CA SER A 13 -16.06 14.37 8.67
C SER A 13 -15.46 15.77 8.86
N THR A 14 -14.73 15.97 9.95
CA THR A 14 -14.11 17.24 10.33
C THR A 14 -12.68 17.02 10.84
N ILE A 15 -11.94 18.13 11.03
CA ILE A 15 -10.64 18.10 11.69
C ILE A 15 -10.72 17.58 13.14
N GLU A 16 -11.85 17.77 13.83
CA GLU A 16 -12.02 17.31 15.21
C GLU A 16 -11.96 15.78 15.31
N ASP A 17 -12.54 15.07 14.34
CA ASP A 17 -12.47 13.61 14.29
C ASP A 17 -11.02 13.12 14.14
N MET A 18 -10.21 13.84 13.36
CA MET A 18 -8.78 13.55 13.22
C MET A 18 -8.00 13.83 14.51
N ARG A 19 -8.35 14.90 15.26
CA ARG A 19 -7.76 15.18 16.58
C ARG A 19 -8.03 14.05 17.56
N ILE A 20 -9.26 13.55 17.60
CA ILE A 20 -9.66 12.43 18.45
C ILE A 20 -8.92 11.15 18.04
N LEU A 21 -8.95 10.81 16.75
CA LEU A 21 -8.32 9.60 16.21
C LEU A 21 -6.82 9.50 16.53
N LEU A 22 -6.11 10.63 16.43
CA LEU A 22 -4.67 10.70 16.64
C LEU A 22 -4.30 11.33 18.00
N ASN A 23 -5.23 11.34 18.95
CA ASN A 23 -4.95 11.80 20.30
C ASN A 23 -3.90 10.90 20.95
N ASN A 24 -2.92 11.50 21.63
CA ASN A 24 -1.78 10.80 22.26
C ASN A 24 -0.87 9.98 21.30
N ILE A 25 -1.06 10.07 19.98
CA ILE A 25 -0.14 9.44 19.02
C ILE A 25 1.01 10.41 18.69
N PRO A 26 2.28 10.01 18.90
CA PRO A 26 3.44 10.84 18.59
C PRO A 26 3.71 10.83 17.07
N LEU A 27 3.18 11.82 16.36
CA LEU A 27 3.18 11.88 14.89
C LEU A 27 4.59 11.87 14.25
N ASP A 28 5.62 12.27 14.99
CA ASP A 28 7.02 12.28 14.57
C ASP A 28 7.75 10.94 14.80
N LYS A 29 7.13 10.02 15.55
CA LYS A 29 7.72 8.72 15.92
C LYS A 29 7.08 7.53 15.23
N VAL A 30 5.84 7.66 14.75
CA VAL A 30 5.13 6.60 14.05
C VAL A 30 4.98 6.90 12.56
N SER A 31 4.88 5.85 11.75
CA SER A 31 4.50 5.98 10.34
C SER A 31 3.00 5.80 10.19
N ILE A 32 2.30 6.77 9.61
CA ILE A 32 0.84 6.74 9.44
C ILE A 32 0.51 6.25 8.03
N SER A 33 -0.29 5.20 7.91
CA SER A 33 -0.82 4.73 6.62
C SER A 33 -2.30 5.08 6.52
N MET A 34 -2.69 5.81 5.49
CA MET A 34 -4.09 6.15 5.22
C MET A 34 -4.56 5.48 3.93
N THR A 35 -5.39 4.45 4.06
CA THR A 35 -6.06 3.75 2.95
C THR A 35 -7.22 4.59 2.42
N ILE A 36 -6.90 5.74 1.82
CA ILE A 36 -7.86 6.71 1.32
C ILE A 36 -7.49 7.16 -0.09
N ASN A 37 -8.49 7.36 -0.96
CA ASN A 37 -8.29 7.61 -2.39
C ASN A 37 -8.99 8.89 -2.86
N SER A 38 -10.27 8.86 -3.20
CA SER A 38 -10.99 10.01 -3.78
C SER A 38 -10.99 11.26 -2.88
N THR A 39 -10.96 11.07 -1.56
CA THR A 39 -10.88 12.15 -0.56
C THR A 39 -9.47 12.33 0.03
N ALA A 40 -8.44 11.70 -0.56
CA ALA A 40 -7.07 11.71 -0.04
C ALA A 40 -6.55 13.13 0.27
N ILE A 41 -6.83 14.10 -0.61
CA ILE A 41 -6.41 15.48 -0.42
C ILE A 41 -7.00 16.10 0.85
N VAL A 42 -8.23 15.75 1.23
CA VAL A 42 -8.91 16.26 2.42
C VAL A 42 -8.28 15.67 3.68
N LEU A 43 -8.13 14.34 3.72
CA LEU A 43 -7.58 13.65 4.89
C LEU A 43 -6.11 14.00 5.13
N LEU A 44 -5.32 14.18 4.06
CA LEU A 44 -3.96 14.67 4.16
C LEU A 44 -3.92 16.10 4.70
N SER A 45 -4.84 16.96 4.25
CA SER A 45 -4.94 18.34 4.77
C SER A 45 -5.24 18.35 6.27
N PHE A 46 -6.13 17.47 6.75
CA PHE A 46 -6.39 17.35 8.19
C PHE A 46 -5.17 16.88 8.98
N LEU A 47 -4.41 15.92 8.46
CA LEU A 47 -3.17 15.47 9.10
C LEU A 47 -2.11 16.60 9.17
N ILE A 48 -2.00 17.41 8.10
CA ILE A 48 -1.08 18.56 8.04
C ILE A 48 -1.47 19.60 9.11
N VAL A 49 -2.74 20.00 9.16
CA VAL A 49 -3.24 20.95 10.17
C VAL A 49 -2.98 20.43 11.59
N LEU A 50 -3.25 19.14 11.84
CA LEU A 50 -2.99 18.54 13.14
C LEU A 50 -1.50 18.55 13.51
N ALA A 51 -0.61 18.32 12.54
CA ALA A 51 0.83 18.39 12.76
C ALA A 51 1.29 19.81 13.09
N GLU A 52 0.74 20.82 12.40
CA GLU A 52 1.00 22.24 12.69
C GLU A 52 0.53 22.63 14.10
N GLU A 53 -0.68 22.22 14.49
CA GLU A 53 -1.22 22.43 15.86
C GLU A 53 -0.32 21.81 16.94
N LYS A 54 0.21 20.61 16.67
CA LYS A 54 1.15 19.90 17.55
C LYS A 54 2.60 20.37 17.40
N ARG A 55 2.88 21.37 16.54
CA ARG A 55 4.23 21.89 16.23
C ARG A 55 5.20 20.80 15.76
N VAL A 56 4.69 19.79 15.05
CA VAL A 56 5.49 18.75 14.41
C VAL A 56 5.87 19.23 13.01
N PRO A 57 7.17 19.39 12.69
CA PRO A 57 7.59 19.78 11.35
C PRO A 57 7.12 18.77 10.30
N LEU A 58 6.58 19.25 9.18
CA LEU A 58 6.00 18.39 8.13
C LEU A 58 7.03 17.43 7.50
N ASP A 59 8.31 17.77 7.53
CA ASP A 59 9.40 16.90 7.06
C ASP A 59 9.72 15.76 8.04
N LYS A 60 9.21 15.79 9.27
CA LYS A 60 9.31 14.69 10.24
C LYS A 60 8.17 13.69 10.12
N LEU A 61 7.06 14.05 9.47
CA LEU A 61 5.97 13.12 9.23
C LEU A 61 6.41 11.99 8.31
N LYS A 62 6.17 10.77 8.77
CA LYS A 62 6.39 9.54 8.00
C LYS A 62 5.05 8.88 7.76
N GLY A 63 4.85 8.38 6.56
CA GLY A 63 3.59 7.75 6.25
C GLY A 63 3.36 7.54 4.78
N THR A 64 2.17 7.04 4.48
CA THR A 64 1.71 6.77 3.12
C THR A 64 0.24 7.14 3.02
N ILE A 65 -0.12 7.78 1.92
CA ILE A 65 -1.52 7.91 1.52
C ILE A 65 -1.74 7.07 0.26
N GLN A 66 -2.82 6.30 0.19
CA GLN A 66 -3.01 5.37 -0.93
C GLN A 66 -3.13 6.13 -2.25
N ASN A 67 -4.05 7.09 -2.36
CA ASN A 67 -4.12 8.10 -3.43
C ASN A 67 -4.04 7.52 -4.87
N ASP A 68 -4.44 6.27 -5.05
CA ASP A 68 -4.49 5.59 -6.35
C ASP A 68 -5.94 5.56 -6.80
N ILE A 69 -6.34 6.58 -7.56
CA ILE A 69 -7.68 6.67 -8.12
C ILE A 69 -7.92 5.76 -9.33
N LEU A 70 -6.87 5.38 -10.08
CA LEU A 70 -7.06 4.61 -11.32
C LEU A 70 -7.58 3.21 -11.01
N LYS A 71 -7.05 2.56 -9.97
CA LYS A 71 -7.59 1.28 -9.47
C LYS A 71 -8.99 1.38 -8.88
N GLU A 72 -9.47 2.58 -8.51
CA GLU A 72 -10.88 2.76 -8.11
C GLU A 72 -11.84 2.57 -9.27
N TYR A 73 -11.49 3.03 -10.48
CA TYR A 73 -12.32 2.80 -11.66
C TYR A 73 -12.23 1.37 -12.18
N ILE A 74 -11.11 0.69 -11.92
CA ILE A 74 -10.86 -0.68 -12.41
C ILE A 74 -11.47 -1.74 -11.49
N ALA A 75 -11.33 -1.60 -10.17
CA ALA A 75 -11.58 -2.72 -9.24
C ALA A 75 -12.42 -2.38 -8.00
N ARG A 76 -12.25 -1.19 -7.39
CA ARG A 76 -12.77 -0.93 -6.03
C ARG A 76 -14.03 -0.04 -5.96
N GLY A 77 -14.23 0.86 -6.92
CA GLY A 77 -15.46 1.64 -7.07
C GLY A 77 -15.63 2.87 -6.18
N THR A 78 -14.63 3.33 -5.43
CA THR A 78 -14.78 4.48 -4.48
C THR A 78 -14.35 5.84 -5.06
N TYR A 79 -14.56 6.05 -6.36
CA TYR A 79 -14.29 7.33 -7.03
C TYR A 79 -15.39 8.36 -6.77
N ILE A 80 -15.06 9.66 -6.89
CA ILE A 80 -16.02 10.78 -6.77
C ILE A 80 -16.09 11.56 -8.09
N PHE A 81 -14.94 11.96 -8.63
CA PHE A 81 -14.86 12.79 -9.84
C PHE A 81 -14.56 11.94 -11.08
N PRO A 82 -14.70 12.49 -12.31
CA PRO A 82 -14.18 11.83 -13.52
C PRO A 82 -12.65 11.64 -13.49
N PRO A 83 -12.09 10.74 -14.33
CA PRO A 83 -10.67 10.38 -14.25
C PRO A 83 -9.69 11.57 -14.36
N LYS A 84 -9.90 12.49 -15.31
CA LYS A 84 -9.00 13.63 -15.54
C LYS A 84 -8.85 14.56 -14.32
N PRO A 85 -9.93 15.11 -13.72
CA PRO A 85 -9.80 15.92 -12.51
C PRO A 85 -9.26 15.12 -11.31
N SER A 86 -9.56 13.82 -11.22
CA SER A 86 -9.00 12.99 -10.14
C SER A 86 -7.48 12.84 -10.25
N ILE A 87 -6.93 12.60 -11.44
CA ILE A 87 -5.47 12.53 -11.65
C ILE A 87 -4.80 13.87 -11.32
N LYS A 88 -5.46 15.01 -11.60
CA LYS A 88 -4.96 16.31 -11.18
C LYS A 88 -4.80 16.39 -9.65
N LEU A 89 -5.77 15.93 -8.87
CA LEU A 89 -5.66 15.93 -7.41
C LEU A 89 -4.50 15.07 -6.91
N VAL A 90 -4.26 13.92 -7.56
CA VAL A 90 -3.10 13.06 -7.26
C VAL A 90 -1.79 13.82 -7.48
N THR A 91 -1.63 14.50 -8.61
CA THR A 91 -0.39 15.25 -8.92
C THR A 91 -0.26 16.56 -8.15
N ASP A 92 -1.35 17.14 -7.63
CA ASP A 92 -1.31 18.24 -6.65
C ASP A 92 -0.70 17.78 -5.31
N ILE A 93 -1.08 16.59 -4.84
CA ILE A 93 -0.47 15.99 -3.64
C ILE A 93 1.03 15.71 -3.87
N PHE A 94 1.42 15.23 -5.05
CA PHE A 94 2.83 14.97 -5.37
C PHE A 94 3.66 16.25 -5.26
N GLU A 95 3.16 17.33 -5.85
CA GLU A 95 3.81 18.63 -5.83
C GLU A 95 3.99 19.15 -4.40
N TYR A 96 2.92 19.13 -3.60
CA TYR A 96 2.94 19.64 -2.23
C TYR A 96 3.92 18.84 -1.35
N CYS A 97 3.79 17.51 -1.35
CA CYS A 97 4.63 16.65 -0.51
C CYS A 97 6.10 16.66 -0.95
N SER A 98 6.40 16.82 -2.24
CA SER A 98 7.79 16.95 -2.73
C SER A 98 8.49 18.19 -2.14
N LYS A 99 7.73 19.26 -1.86
CA LYS A 99 8.26 20.51 -1.29
C LYS A 99 8.34 20.44 0.25
N TYR A 100 7.31 19.94 0.91
CA TYR A 100 7.13 20.10 2.36
C TYR A 100 7.21 18.81 3.19
N MET A 101 6.91 17.64 2.60
CA MET A 101 6.75 16.37 3.32
C MET A 101 7.69 15.28 2.76
N LYS A 102 9.00 15.51 2.81
CA LYS A 102 10.02 14.68 2.13
C LYS A 102 10.02 13.20 2.54
N ASN A 103 9.49 12.87 3.72
CA ASN A 103 9.42 11.51 4.26
C ASN A 103 8.04 10.86 4.09
N TRP A 104 7.12 11.51 3.38
CA TRP A 104 5.79 11.00 3.06
C TRP A 104 5.79 10.27 1.72
N ASN A 105 5.20 9.09 1.64
CA ASN A 105 4.91 8.42 0.37
C ASN A 105 3.57 8.94 -0.16
N THR A 106 3.61 9.60 -1.33
CA THR A 106 2.48 10.37 -1.88
C THR A 106 1.43 9.53 -2.59
N ILE A 107 1.78 8.28 -2.88
CA ILE A 107 0.92 7.29 -3.49
C ILE A 107 1.38 5.88 -3.12
N SER A 108 0.42 4.98 -2.99
CA SER A 108 0.62 3.54 -2.96
C SER A 108 -0.14 2.90 -4.11
N ILE A 109 0.56 2.68 -5.23
CA ILE A 109 -0.03 2.20 -6.48
C ILE A 109 -0.38 0.73 -6.31
N SER A 110 -1.66 0.41 -6.40
CA SER A 110 -2.22 -0.77 -5.75
C SER A 110 -2.67 -1.83 -6.75
N GLY A 111 -1.96 -2.96 -6.76
CA GLY A 111 -2.39 -4.22 -7.36
C GLY A 111 -3.31 -5.05 -6.46
N TYR A 112 -3.26 -4.86 -5.14
CA TYR A 112 -4.05 -5.64 -4.18
C TYR A 112 -5.52 -5.79 -4.57
N HIS A 113 -6.21 -4.66 -4.78
CA HIS A 113 -7.63 -4.63 -5.11
C HIS A 113 -7.93 -5.23 -6.49
N ILE A 114 -7.01 -5.08 -7.43
CA ILE A 114 -7.12 -5.66 -8.78
C ILE A 114 -7.04 -7.19 -8.68
N ARG A 115 -6.14 -7.72 -7.83
CA ARG A 115 -6.05 -9.16 -7.53
C ARG A 115 -7.29 -9.67 -6.82
N GLU A 116 -7.77 -8.97 -5.80
CA GLU A 116 -8.99 -9.33 -5.07
C GLU A 116 -10.25 -9.28 -5.95
N ALA A 117 -10.27 -8.48 -7.01
CA ALA A 117 -11.34 -8.45 -8.01
C ALA A 117 -11.29 -9.61 -9.01
N GLY A 118 -10.32 -10.53 -8.88
CA GLY A 118 -10.25 -11.77 -9.67
C GLY A 118 -9.19 -11.80 -10.78
N SER A 119 -8.28 -10.83 -10.82
CA SER A 119 -7.18 -10.86 -11.80
C SER A 119 -6.12 -11.93 -11.50
N THR A 120 -5.39 -12.35 -12.53
CA THR A 120 -4.18 -13.18 -12.41
C THR A 120 -3.00 -12.40 -11.83
N ALA A 121 -1.93 -13.08 -11.40
CA ALA A 121 -0.71 -12.43 -10.90
C ALA A 121 -0.06 -11.54 -11.99
N VAL A 122 -0.14 -11.96 -13.25
CA VAL A 122 0.38 -11.22 -14.41
C VAL A 122 -0.45 -9.95 -14.64
N GLU A 123 -1.78 -10.06 -14.62
CA GLU A 123 -2.69 -8.92 -14.77
C GLU A 123 -2.55 -7.92 -13.61
N GLU A 124 -2.40 -8.41 -12.37
CA GLU A 124 -2.11 -7.55 -11.21
C GLU A 124 -0.90 -6.65 -11.49
N LEU A 125 0.24 -7.22 -11.92
CA LEU A 125 1.43 -6.42 -12.23
C LEU A 125 1.23 -5.52 -13.44
N ALA A 126 0.64 -6.05 -14.52
CA ALA A 126 0.46 -5.31 -15.76
C ALA A 126 -0.40 -4.06 -15.55
N PHE A 127 -1.56 -4.20 -14.90
CA PHE A 127 -2.45 -3.07 -14.63
C PHE A 127 -1.88 -2.11 -13.60
N THR A 128 -1.22 -2.62 -12.55
CA THR A 128 -0.57 -1.77 -11.54
C THR A 128 0.53 -0.89 -12.17
N PHE A 129 1.39 -1.47 -13.01
CA PHE A 129 2.45 -0.69 -13.67
C PHE A 129 1.91 0.20 -14.78
N SER A 130 0.82 -0.17 -15.45
CA SER A 130 0.11 0.74 -16.36
C SER A 130 -0.37 1.99 -15.61
N ASN A 131 -1.01 1.83 -14.45
CA ASN A 131 -1.41 2.96 -13.60
C ASN A 131 -0.20 3.80 -13.15
N ALA A 132 0.88 3.14 -12.73
CA ALA A 132 2.12 3.81 -12.33
C ALA A 132 2.74 4.66 -13.45
N ILE A 133 2.74 4.14 -14.68
CA ILE A 133 3.18 4.85 -15.88
C ILE A 133 2.30 6.08 -16.09
N SER A 134 0.98 5.94 -16.05
CA SER A 134 0.04 7.07 -16.23
C SER A 134 0.23 8.17 -15.18
N TYR A 135 0.46 7.81 -13.91
CA TYR A 135 0.78 8.79 -12.87
C TYR A 135 2.11 9.50 -13.10
N THR A 136 3.12 8.75 -13.54
CA THR A 136 4.45 9.30 -13.82
C THR A 136 4.40 10.28 -14.99
N GLU A 137 3.67 9.93 -16.06
CA GLU A 137 3.45 10.81 -17.22
C GLU A 137 2.70 12.07 -16.81
N ALA A 138 1.57 11.94 -16.10
CA ALA A 138 0.80 13.10 -15.65
C ALA A 138 1.59 14.06 -14.74
N ALA A 139 2.47 13.52 -13.88
CA ALA A 139 3.33 14.32 -13.03
C ALA A 139 4.42 15.06 -13.84
N ILE A 140 5.00 14.41 -14.86
CA ILE A 140 5.98 15.02 -15.77
C ILE A 140 5.32 16.10 -16.63
N ASP A 141 4.14 15.84 -17.17
CA ASP A 141 3.37 16.80 -17.99
C ASP A 141 2.99 18.05 -17.19
N LYS A 142 2.80 17.90 -15.86
CA LYS A 142 2.60 19.01 -14.92
C LYS A 142 3.90 19.78 -14.62
N GLY A 143 5.07 19.27 -15.02
CA GLY A 143 6.37 19.89 -14.80
C GLY A 143 7.05 19.53 -13.48
N LEU A 144 6.64 18.44 -12.82
CA LEU A 144 7.29 17.97 -11.59
C LEU A 144 8.65 17.33 -11.89
N ASP A 145 9.63 17.54 -11.01
CA ASP A 145 10.93 16.88 -11.12
C ASP A 145 10.78 15.38 -10.85
N LYS A 146 10.91 14.59 -11.92
CA LYS A 146 10.84 13.13 -11.90
C LYS A 146 11.81 12.46 -10.94
N ASN A 147 12.96 13.04 -10.63
CA ASN A 147 13.89 12.44 -9.66
C ASN A 147 13.48 12.72 -8.21
N ILE A 148 12.61 13.70 -7.98
CA ILE A 148 12.10 14.03 -6.65
C ILE A 148 10.86 13.18 -6.35
N PHE A 149 9.78 13.35 -7.13
CA PHE A 149 8.48 12.75 -6.77
C PHE A 149 8.51 11.21 -6.83
N THR A 150 9.27 10.62 -7.76
CA THR A 150 9.36 9.15 -7.88
C THR A 150 9.99 8.49 -6.66
N SER A 151 10.80 9.24 -5.89
CA SER A 151 11.38 8.76 -4.64
C SER A 151 10.37 8.63 -3.49
N GLN A 152 9.15 9.14 -3.69
CA GLN A 152 8.02 9.08 -2.76
C GLN A 152 6.90 8.16 -3.26
N MET A 153 7.09 7.48 -4.40
CA MET A 153 6.17 6.46 -4.87
C MET A 153 6.41 5.13 -4.15
N SER A 154 5.32 4.44 -3.85
CA SER A 154 5.29 3.08 -3.30
C SER A 154 4.20 2.25 -3.98
N PHE A 155 4.21 0.95 -3.74
CA PHE A 155 3.27 0.00 -4.32
C PHE A 155 2.55 -0.80 -3.24
N PHE A 156 1.43 -1.43 -3.62
CA PHE A 156 0.69 -2.31 -2.74
C PHE A 156 0.19 -3.54 -3.48
N PHE A 157 0.70 -4.71 -3.12
CA PHE A 157 0.38 -5.97 -3.79
C PHE A 157 -0.33 -6.96 -2.88
N ASN A 158 -1.05 -7.89 -3.50
CA ASN A 158 -1.63 -9.04 -2.85
C ASN A 158 -0.58 -10.15 -2.66
N SER A 159 -0.73 -10.99 -1.63
CA SER A 159 -0.07 -12.29 -1.55
C SER A 159 -1.11 -13.40 -1.53
N HIS A 160 -1.21 -14.10 -2.66
CA HIS A 160 -2.23 -15.12 -2.91
C HIS A 160 -1.77 -16.55 -2.56
N ASN A 161 -2.66 -17.53 -2.72
CA ASN A 161 -2.40 -18.94 -2.39
C ASN A 161 -1.26 -19.61 -3.19
N ASN A 162 -0.93 -19.11 -4.39
CA ASN A 162 0.08 -19.74 -5.24
C ASN A 162 1.49 -19.35 -4.78
N PHE A 163 1.98 -20.03 -3.75
CA PHE A 163 3.16 -19.66 -2.97
C PHE A 163 4.37 -19.22 -3.80
N PHE A 164 4.81 -20.05 -4.75
CA PHE A 164 5.98 -19.76 -5.58
C PHE A 164 5.73 -18.70 -6.65
N GLU A 165 4.53 -18.68 -7.24
CA GLU A 165 4.14 -17.64 -8.21
C GLU A 165 4.16 -16.26 -7.56
N GLU A 166 3.68 -16.13 -6.32
CA GLU A 166 3.67 -14.85 -5.61
C GLU A 166 5.09 -14.36 -5.30
N ILE A 167 6.00 -15.27 -4.91
CA ILE A 167 7.42 -14.93 -4.71
C ILE A 167 8.05 -14.44 -6.03
N ALA A 168 7.83 -15.19 -7.13
CA ALA A 168 8.30 -14.82 -8.45
C ALA A 168 7.72 -13.47 -8.91
N LYS A 169 6.42 -13.23 -8.66
CA LYS A 169 5.71 -11.98 -8.94
C LYS A 169 6.40 -10.79 -8.24
N PHE A 170 6.68 -10.88 -6.94
CA PHE A 170 7.33 -9.79 -6.21
C PHE A 170 8.74 -9.49 -6.71
N ARG A 171 9.51 -10.53 -7.07
CA ARG A 171 10.85 -10.38 -7.68
C ARG A 171 10.76 -9.73 -9.06
N ALA A 172 9.86 -10.23 -9.91
CA ALA A 172 9.61 -9.69 -11.25
C ALA A 172 9.14 -8.23 -11.19
N ALA A 173 8.28 -7.87 -10.23
CA ALA A 173 7.78 -6.51 -10.03
C ALA A 173 8.94 -5.50 -9.87
N ARG A 174 9.96 -5.83 -9.05
CA ARG A 174 11.13 -4.97 -8.87
C ARG A 174 11.93 -4.78 -10.15
N ILE A 175 12.14 -5.86 -10.92
CA ILE A 175 12.90 -5.83 -12.17
C ILE A 175 12.16 -5.01 -13.23
N ILE A 176 10.87 -5.28 -13.42
CA ILE A 176 10.02 -4.61 -14.40
C ILE A 176 9.98 -3.11 -14.10
N TRP A 177 9.69 -2.73 -12.85
CA TRP A 177 9.61 -1.32 -12.47
C TRP A 177 10.94 -0.58 -12.66
N ALA A 178 12.05 -1.17 -12.20
CA ALA A 178 13.37 -0.57 -12.37
C ALA A 178 13.69 -0.34 -13.86
N ASN A 179 13.36 -1.30 -14.73
CA ASN A 179 13.53 -1.18 -16.17
C ASN A 179 12.63 -0.10 -16.78
N ILE A 180 11.36 0.00 -16.38
CA ILE A 180 10.45 1.07 -16.82
C ILE A 180 11.04 2.44 -16.46
N MET A 181 11.40 2.64 -15.19
CA MET A 181 11.91 3.93 -14.70
C MET A 181 13.24 4.32 -15.36
N LYS A 182 14.15 3.37 -15.54
CA LYS A 182 15.43 3.61 -16.20
C LYS A 182 15.28 3.85 -17.71
N ASN A 183 14.54 3.00 -18.41
CA ASN A 183 14.55 2.97 -19.87
C ASN A 183 13.52 3.92 -20.49
N ARG A 184 12.29 3.98 -19.95
CA ARG A 184 11.21 4.87 -20.44
C ARG A 184 11.38 6.28 -19.91
N PHE A 185 11.48 6.43 -18.59
CA PHE A 185 11.46 7.75 -17.95
C PHE A 185 12.84 8.35 -17.71
N LYS A 186 13.93 7.61 -17.94
CA LYS A 186 15.31 8.08 -17.73
C LYS A 186 15.52 8.69 -16.34
N ILE A 187 14.96 8.04 -15.31
CA ILE A 187 15.23 8.37 -13.91
C ILE A 187 16.72 8.17 -13.65
N THR A 188 17.33 9.03 -12.84
CA THR A 188 18.76 8.95 -12.51
C THR A 188 19.01 8.59 -11.06
N ASN A 189 18.08 8.90 -10.15
CA ASN A 189 18.23 8.55 -8.75
C ASN A 189 17.79 7.10 -8.48
N LYS A 190 18.63 6.35 -7.74
CA LYS A 190 18.38 4.93 -7.41
C LYS A 190 17.04 4.73 -6.70
N LYS A 191 16.68 5.64 -5.78
CA LYS A 191 15.44 5.54 -4.99
C LYS A 191 14.17 5.62 -5.85
N GLY A 192 14.17 6.46 -6.90
CA GLY A 192 13.06 6.57 -7.85
C GLY A 192 12.83 5.33 -8.71
N MET A 193 13.83 4.44 -8.80
CA MET A 193 13.73 3.15 -9.51
C MET A 193 13.28 1.99 -8.60
N MET A 194 13.24 2.18 -7.28
CA MET A 194 12.91 1.09 -6.36
C MET A 194 11.39 0.83 -6.36
N CYS A 195 10.99 -0.42 -6.61
CA CYS A 195 9.63 -0.87 -6.31
C CYS A 195 9.58 -1.26 -4.83
N ARG A 196 9.29 -0.27 -3.97
CA ARG A 196 9.05 -0.48 -2.55
C ARG A 196 7.56 -0.75 -2.36
N PHE A 197 7.21 -1.85 -1.71
CA PHE A 197 5.82 -2.26 -1.64
C PHE A 197 5.38 -2.73 -0.25
N HIS A 198 4.13 -2.41 0.05
CA HIS A 198 3.34 -3.09 1.06
C HIS A 198 2.74 -4.36 0.46
N THR A 199 2.55 -5.39 1.28
CA THR A 199 1.82 -6.60 0.90
C THR A 199 0.70 -6.86 1.89
N GLN A 200 -0.45 -7.31 1.39
CA GLN A 200 -1.52 -7.87 2.21
C GLN A 200 -1.84 -9.28 1.72
N THR A 201 -2.02 -10.21 2.65
CA THR A 201 -2.51 -11.56 2.38
C THR A 201 -3.90 -11.52 1.74
N ALA A 202 -4.26 -12.49 0.90
CA ALA A 202 -5.46 -12.40 0.08
C ALA A 202 -6.77 -12.61 0.87
N GLY A 203 -7.60 -11.58 1.00
CA GLY A 203 -8.92 -11.67 1.66
C GLY A 203 -9.88 -12.60 0.93
N SER A 204 -9.87 -12.53 -0.40
CA SER A 204 -10.65 -13.37 -1.32
C SER A 204 -10.41 -14.88 -1.17
N THR A 205 -9.33 -15.29 -0.52
CA THR A 205 -8.99 -16.71 -0.30
C THR A 205 -9.54 -17.27 1.01
N LEU A 206 -9.98 -16.42 1.93
CA LEU A 206 -10.44 -16.82 3.25
C LEU A 206 -11.79 -17.51 3.15
N GLN A 207 -12.01 -18.50 4.00
CA GLN A 207 -13.25 -19.28 4.04
C GLN A 207 -14.05 -18.97 5.30
N ALA A 208 -15.36 -18.80 5.14
CA ALA A 208 -16.30 -18.67 6.26
C ALA A 208 -16.52 -19.98 7.04
N HIS A 209 -16.22 -21.12 6.41
CA HIS A 209 -16.26 -22.44 7.02
C HIS A 209 -14.87 -22.87 7.47
N GLN A 210 -14.80 -23.52 8.62
CA GLN A 210 -13.54 -24.00 9.20
C GLN A 210 -12.50 -22.87 9.27
N ILE A 211 -12.88 -21.75 9.89
CA ILE A 211 -12.11 -20.50 9.88
C ILE A 211 -10.68 -20.66 10.37
N ASP A 212 -10.36 -21.63 11.23
CA ASP A 212 -8.99 -21.86 11.69
C ASP A 212 -8.05 -22.28 10.55
N ASN A 213 -8.56 -22.85 9.45
CA ASN A 213 -7.77 -23.10 8.25
C ASN A 213 -7.24 -21.81 7.61
N ASN A 214 -7.87 -20.66 7.86
CA ASN A 214 -7.40 -19.36 7.40
C ASN A 214 -6.07 -18.95 8.07
N ILE A 215 -5.80 -19.43 9.29
CA ILE A 215 -4.50 -19.20 9.94
C ILE A 215 -3.37 -19.81 9.09
N ILE A 216 -3.57 -21.04 8.61
CA ILE A 216 -2.60 -21.76 7.78
C ILE A 216 -2.45 -21.05 6.42
N ARG A 217 -3.55 -20.63 5.79
CA ARG A 217 -3.54 -19.87 4.53
C ARG A 217 -2.74 -18.57 4.67
N THR A 218 -3.09 -17.76 5.67
CA THR A 218 -2.42 -16.49 5.95
C THR A 218 -0.95 -16.71 6.28
N THR A 219 -0.58 -17.78 6.99
CA THR A 219 0.83 -18.10 7.28
C THR A 219 1.63 -18.35 6.01
N MET A 220 1.10 -19.15 5.08
CA MET A 220 1.77 -19.42 3.80
C MET A 220 1.89 -18.16 2.93
N GLN A 221 0.83 -17.34 2.88
CA GLN A 221 0.81 -16.08 2.13
C GLN A 221 1.73 -15.01 2.75
N ALA A 222 1.84 -14.96 4.07
CA ALA A 222 2.80 -14.11 4.78
C ALA A 222 4.24 -14.53 4.45
N THR A 223 4.49 -15.84 4.45
CA THR A 223 5.80 -16.41 4.14
C THR A 223 6.23 -16.08 2.70
N SER A 224 5.34 -16.21 1.70
CA SER A 224 5.66 -15.81 0.32
C SER A 224 5.91 -14.31 0.18
N ALA A 225 5.20 -13.46 0.94
CA ALA A 225 5.45 -12.02 0.96
C ALA A 225 6.84 -11.67 1.53
N ILE A 226 7.24 -12.34 2.61
CA ILE A 226 8.56 -12.16 3.25
C ILE A 226 9.68 -12.62 2.30
N LEU A 227 9.58 -13.85 1.78
CA LEU A 227 10.55 -14.39 0.80
C LEU A 227 10.58 -13.57 -0.49
N GLY A 228 9.45 -12.98 -0.86
CA GLY A 228 9.33 -12.03 -1.95
C GLY A 228 9.99 -10.67 -1.69
N GLY A 229 10.39 -10.35 -0.46
CA GLY A 229 11.09 -9.12 -0.09
C GLY A 229 10.18 -7.90 0.10
N THR A 230 9.01 -8.07 0.71
CA THR A 230 8.10 -6.96 1.07
C THR A 230 8.69 -6.01 2.11
N GLN A 231 8.29 -4.74 2.11
CA GLN A 231 8.75 -3.73 3.09
C GLN A 231 7.80 -3.59 4.29
N SER A 232 6.52 -3.93 4.11
CA SER A 232 5.54 -3.96 5.17
C SER A 232 4.45 -4.98 4.84
N LEU A 233 3.90 -5.64 5.85
CA LEU A 233 2.99 -6.76 5.66
C LEU A 233 1.73 -6.61 6.52
N HIS A 234 0.57 -6.82 5.90
CA HIS A 234 -0.72 -7.02 6.56
C HIS A 234 -1.09 -8.49 6.41
N THR A 235 -1.31 -9.14 7.55
CA THR A 235 -1.84 -10.51 7.64
C THR A 235 -3.30 -10.42 8.04
N ASN A 236 -4.20 -10.98 7.24
CA ASN A 236 -5.62 -11.00 7.53
C ASN A 236 -5.90 -11.94 8.70
N SER A 237 -6.94 -11.59 9.45
CA SER A 237 -7.42 -12.39 10.56
C SER A 237 -8.30 -13.55 10.07
N LYS A 238 -8.42 -14.58 10.90
CA LYS A 238 -9.10 -15.84 10.51
C LYS A 238 -10.60 -15.68 10.23
N ASP A 239 -11.23 -14.65 10.79
CA ASP A 239 -12.66 -14.35 10.75
C ASP A 239 -13.08 -13.35 9.66
N GLU A 240 -12.13 -12.83 8.88
CA GLU A 240 -12.37 -11.75 7.90
C GLU A 240 -13.22 -12.15 6.68
N ALA A 241 -13.50 -13.44 6.48
CA ALA A 241 -14.49 -13.88 5.50
C ALA A 241 -15.93 -13.53 5.91
N LEU A 242 -16.18 -13.27 7.19
CA LEU A 242 -17.53 -13.08 7.76
C LEU A 242 -17.74 -11.68 8.34
N SER A 243 -16.73 -11.10 8.98
CA SER A 243 -16.86 -9.85 9.73
C SER A 243 -15.55 -9.08 9.80
N LEU A 244 -15.59 -7.90 10.41
CA LEU A 244 -14.38 -7.27 10.93
C LEU A 244 -13.73 -8.20 11.99
N PRO A 245 -12.41 -8.14 12.13
CA PRO A 245 -11.71 -9.04 13.03
C PRO A 245 -12.01 -8.73 14.49
N THR A 246 -12.14 -9.78 15.29
CA THR A 246 -12.07 -9.68 16.75
C THR A 246 -10.65 -9.34 17.21
N GLU A 247 -10.50 -8.81 18.42
CA GLU A 247 -9.17 -8.51 18.98
C GLU A 247 -8.26 -9.75 19.04
N GLU A 248 -8.81 -10.91 19.42
CA GLU A 248 -8.08 -12.17 19.47
C GLU A 248 -7.63 -12.64 18.07
N ALA A 249 -8.49 -12.52 17.07
CA ALA A 249 -8.17 -12.88 15.70
C ALA A 249 -7.09 -11.94 15.11
N ALA A 250 -7.21 -10.63 15.37
CA ALA A 250 -6.20 -9.64 14.99
C ALA A 250 -4.86 -9.89 15.71
N GLN A 251 -4.89 -10.27 16.99
CA GLN A 251 -3.68 -10.64 17.74
C GLN A 251 -3.01 -11.88 17.12
N THR A 252 -3.79 -12.89 16.71
CA THR A 252 -3.27 -14.09 16.03
C THR A 252 -2.60 -13.75 14.70
N ALA A 253 -3.20 -12.86 13.92
CA ALA A 253 -2.60 -12.35 12.68
C ALA A 253 -1.24 -11.67 12.95
N LEU A 254 -1.17 -10.80 13.97
CA LEU A 254 0.09 -10.19 14.39
C LEU A 254 1.13 -11.23 14.84
N ARG A 255 0.72 -12.22 15.63
CA ARG A 255 1.60 -13.31 16.11
C ARG A 255 2.15 -14.14 14.96
N THR A 256 1.39 -14.34 13.88
CA THR A 256 1.86 -15.00 12.66
C THR A 256 3.10 -14.31 12.11
N GLN A 257 3.07 -12.97 11.99
CA GLN A 257 4.25 -12.22 11.53
C GLN A 257 5.43 -12.31 12.51
N GLN A 258 5.16 -12.28 13.82
CA GLN A 258 6.20 -12.32 14.84
C GLN A 258 6.92 -13.67 14.90
N VAL A 259 6.19 -14.78 14.80
CA VAL A 259 6.79 -16.12 14.71
C VAL A 259 7.66 -16.22 13.46
N LEU A 260 7.15 -15.80 12.30
CA LEU A 260 7.93 -15.75 11.06
C LEU A 260 9.19 -14.88 11.21
N ALA A 261 9.10 -13.74 11.89
CA ALA A 261 10.21 -12.81 12.05
C ALA A 261 11.27 -13.25 13.07
N PHE A 262 10.88 -13.91 14.16
CA PHE A 262 11.77 -14.13 15.30
C PHE A 262 12.10 -15.59 15.59
N GLU A 263 11.40 -16.55 14.99
CA GLU A 263 11.56 -17.99 15.31
C GLU A 263 11.98 -18.84 14.11
N THR A 264 11.75 -18.40 12.87
CA THR A 264 11.96 -19.26 11.68
C THR A 264 13.33 -19.18 11.03
N GLY A 265 14.12 -18.13 11.32
CA GLY A 265 15.37 -17.84 10.61
C GLY A 265 15.21 -17.39 9.15
N ILE A 266 13.98 -17.30 8.62
CA ILE A 266 13.71 -16.79 7.26
C ILE A 266 14.34 -15.41 7.03
N PRO A 267 14.27 -14.44 7.98
CA PRO A 267 14.85 -13.12 7.77
C PRO A 267 16.38 -13.07 7.79
N ASP A 268 17.07 -14.15 8.17
CA ASP A 268 18.52 -14.15 8.36
C ASP A 268 19.31 -14.13 7.05
N VAL A 269 18.67 -14.50 5.93
CA VAL A 269 19.28 -14.54 4.59
C VAL A 269 18.47 -13.69 3.62
N VAL A 270 19.14 -12.79 2.90
CA VAL A 270 18.52 -11.95 1.87
C VAL A 270 18.27 -12.77 0.60
N ASP A 271 17.03 -12.75 0.10
CA ASP A 271 16.57 -13.44 -1.12
C ASP A 271 17.02 -14.92 -1.16
N PRO A 272 16.65 -15.75 -0.16
CA PRO A 272 17.20 -17.10 0.01
C PRO A 272 16.81 -18.06 -1.12
N LEU A 273 15.88 -17.67 -1.99
CA LEU A 273 15.46 -18.45 -3.16
C LEU A 273 16.22 -18.05 -4.43
N ALA A 274 17.16 -17.09 -4.36
CA ALA A 274 18.02 -16.74 -5.47
C ALA A 274 18.84 -17.95 -5.95
N GLY A 275 18.80 -18.21 -7.26
CA GLY A 275 19.50 -19.35 -7.87
C GLY A 275 18.70 -20.65 -7.93
N SER A 276 17.51 -20.70 -7.34
CA SER A 276 16.56 -21.80 -7.59
C SER A 276 16.19 -21.84 -9.08
N TYR A 277 16.28 -23.00 -9.73
CA TYR A 277 15.95 -23.15 -11.15
C TYR A 277 14.48 -22.90 -11.47
N TYR A 278 13.59 -23.09 -10.49
CA TYR A 278 12.15 -22.93 -10.66
C TYR A 278 11.69 -21.47 -10.48
N ILE A 279 12.41 -20.67 -9.70
CA ILE A 279 12.03 -19.31 -9.26
C ILE A 279 12.83 -18.23 -10.00
#